data_AF-A0A3P8V3D2-F1
#
_entry.id   AF-A0A3P8V3D2-F1
#
_cell.length_a   1.000
_cell.length_b   1.000
_cell.length_c   1.000
_cell.angle_alpha   90.00
_cell.angle_beta   90.00
_cell.angle_gamma   90.00
#
_symmetry.space_group_name_H-M   'P 1'
#
loop_
_entity.id
_entity.type
_entity.pdbx_description
1 polymer ?
#
loop_
_entity_poly.entity_id
_entity_poly.type
_entity_poly.pdbx_seq_one_letter_code
_entity_poly.pdbx_strand_id
1 'polypeptide(L)'
;MSSSDLLSLLPDNVEASARMTKSKSCSVSVLSWEQVSRLNEVLTDVVPVHGRGNFPTLEVRLKDIVAWVRSRLELSGIRVKDIRLNGSTASHALVASCLYQITSTACYLAALQLPAGWRSGPRTVTSASSAGHAQGRGGVT
;
A
#
# COMPACT_ATOMS: atom_id res chain seq x y z
N MET A 1 47.57 -49.41 20.50
CA MET A 1 46.26 -48.76 20.68
C MET A 1 45.44 -49.02 19.42
N SER A 2 44.16 -49.31 19.60
CA SER A 2 43.25 -50.01 18.69
C SER A 2 42.79 -49.13 17.52
N SER A 3 42.32 -49.74 16.43
CA SER A 3 41.78 -49.12 15.19
C SER A 3 40.55 -48.20 15.36
N SER A 4 40.24 -47.79 16.58
CA SER A 4 39.11 -46.92 16.95
C SER A 4 39.47 -45.43 17.04
N ASP A 5 40.73 -45.04 16.87
CA ASP A 5 41.16 -43.63 16.84
C ASP A 5 40.92 -42.96 15.45
N LEU A 6 40.27 -43.68 14.53
CA LEU A 6 39.84 -43.23 13.18
C LEU A 6 38.53 -42.43 13.17
N LEU A 7 38.25 -41.59 14.19
CA LEU A 7 37.07 -40.72 14.15
C LEU A 7 37.21 -39.35 14.84
N SER A 8 38.42 -38.78 14.87
CA SER A 8 38.55 -37.36 15.23
C SER A 8 39.57 -36.68 14.32
N LEU A 9 39.15 -35.55 13.74
CA LEU A 9 39.92 -34.58 12.94
C LEU A 9 39.86 -34.71 11.40
N LEU A 10 38.64 -34.74 10.83
CA LEU A 10 38.39 -34.20 9.48
C LEU A 10 38.22 -32.67 9.56
N PRO A 11 38.92 -31.87 8.73
CA PRO A 11 38.72 -30.42 8.67
C PRO A 11 37.55 -30.02 7.73
N ASP A 12 36.78 -29.05 8.23
CA ASP A 12 36.18 -27.89 7.56
C ASP A 12 35.25 -28.04 6.35
N ASN A 13 33.96 -28.08 6.69
CA ASN A 13 32.92 -27.18 6.19
C ASN A 13 32.87 -26.92 4.66
N VAL A 14 32.51 -27.95 3.89
CA VAL A 14 31.77 -27.72 2.64
C VAL A 14 30.32 -27.48 3.03
N GLU A 15 30.03 -26.22 3.38
CA GLU A 15 28.66 -25.70 3.55
C GLU A 15 27.99 -25.60 2.17
N ALA A 16 27.76 -26.76 1.56
CA ALA A 16 26.80 -26.93 0.49
C ALA A 16 25.41 -26.83 1.13
N SER A 17 25.02 -25.59 1.45
CA SER A 17 23.66 -25.21 1.79
C SER A 17 22.74 -25.76 0.70
N ALA A 18 22.14 -26.92 0.99
CA ALA A 18 21.09 -27.51 0.21
C ALA A 18 20.02 -26.44 0.11
N ARG A 19 19.97 -25.77 -1.04
CA ARG A 19 18.90 -24.87 -1.43
C ARG A 19 17.64 -25.72 -1.38
N MET A 20 16.98 -25.67 -0.23
CA MET A 20 15.58 -26.00 -0.08
C MET A 20 14.90 -25.14 -1.13
N THR A 21 14.65 -25.69 -2.32
CA THR A 21 13.70 -25.14 -3.26
C THR A 21 12.36 -25.28 -2.57
N LYS A 22 12.06 -24.34 -1.67
CA LYS A 22 10.76 -24.12 -1.11
C LYS A 22 9.90 -23.80 -2.33
N SER A 23 9.27 -24.84 -2.87
CA SER A 23 8.19 -24.71 -3.82
C SER A 23 7.21 -23.77 -3.15
N LYS A 24 7.15 -22.53 -3.65
CA LYS A 24 6.09 -21.60 -3.25
C LYS A 24 4.82 -22.25 -3.74
N SER A 25 4.09 -22.96 -2.87
CA SER A 25 2.77 -23.44 -3.23
C SER A 25 1.92 -22.21 -3.54
N CYS A 26 1.36 -22.17 -4.74
CA CYS A 26 0.41 -21.15 -5.13
C CYS A 26 -0.88 -21.49 -4.41
N SER A 27 -1.18 -20.89 -3.26
CA SER A 27 -2.50 -21.06 -2.64
C SER A 27 -3.52 -20.30 -3.49
N VAL A 28 -4.13 -21.00 -4.43
CA VAL A 28 -5.25 -20.50 -5.24
C VAL A 28 -6.53 -21.08 -4.67
N SER A 29 -7.53 -20.22 -4.47
CA SER A 29 -8.88 -20.62 -4.06
C SER A 29 -9.92 -20.04 -5.01
N VAL A 30 -11.03 -20.75 -5.18
CA VAL A 30 -12.20 -20.29 -5.94
C VAL A 30 -13.16 -19.60 -4.98
N LEU A 31 -13.76 -18.49 -5.41
CA LEU A 31 -14.72 -17.74 -4.61
C LEU A 31 -16.05 -18.50 -4.48
N SER A 32 -16.66 -18.48 -3.29
CA SER A 32 -18.04 -18.94 -3.11
C SER A 32 -19.03 -17.98 -3.78
N TRP A 33 -20.28 -18.40 -3.98
CA TRP A 33 -21.31 -17.55 -4.57
C TRP A 33 -21.50 -16.24 -3.79
N GLU A 34 -21.50 -16.30 -2.46
CA GLU A 34 -21.64 -15.14 -1.58
C GLU A 34 -20.46 -14.17 -1.72
N GLN A 35 -19.25 -14.68 -1.98
CA GLN A 35 -18.07 -13.87 -2.27
C GLN A 35 -18.15 -13.24 -3.66
N VAL A 36 -18.66 -13.97 -4.66
CA VAL A 36 -18.89 -13.46 -6.02
C VAL A 36 -19.97 -12.38 -6.02
N SER A 37 -21.05 -12.54 -5.25
CA SER A 37 -22.11 -11.53 -5.13
C SER A 37 -21.57 -10.22 -4.56
N ARG A 38 -20.80 -10.29 -3.47
CA ARG A 38 -20.16 -9.09 -2.87
C ARG A 38 -19.13 -8.45 -3.79
N LEU A 39 -18.35 -9.27 -4.52
CA LEU A 39 -17.45 -8.75 -5.55
C LEU A 39 -18.24 -8.03 -6.66
N ASN A 40 -19.38 -8.57 -7.08
CA ASN A 40 -20.22 -7.95 -8.09
C ASN A 40 -20.77 -6.60 -7.60
N GLU A 41 -21.27 -6.52 -6.38
CA GLU A 41 -21.71 -5.26 -5.75
C GLU A 41 -20.60 -4.20 -5.85
N VAL A 42 -19.40 -4.50 -5.36
CA VAL A 42 -18.22 -3.62 -5.47
C VAL A 42 -17.95 -3.16 -6.90
N LEU A 43 -18.07 -4.06 -7.88
CA LEU A 43 -17.77 -3.74 -9.28
C LEU A 43 -18.86 -2.91 -9.97
N THR A 44 -20.11 -3.06 -9.52
CA THR A 44 -21.29 -2.41 -10.09
C THR A 44 -21.71 -1.15 -9.35
N ASP A 45 -21.25 -0.96 -8.12
CA ASP A 45 -21.55 0.21 -7.31
C ASP A 45 -21.07 1.48 -8.00
N VAL A 46 -21.90 2.51 -7.91
CA VAL A 46 -21.63 3.83 -8.48
C VAL A 46 -20.84 4.63 -7.44
N VAL A 47 -19.63 5.04 -7.81
CA VAL A 47 -18.73 5.84 -6.98
C VAL A 47 -18.64 7.24 -7.58
N PRO A 48 -18.91 8.31 -6.80
CA PRO A 48 -18.73 9.67 -7.28
C PRO A 48 -17.24 10.05 -7.30
N VAL A 49 -16.77 10.54 -8.45
CA VAL A 49 -15.43 11.12 -8.61
C VAL A 49 -15.59 12.62 -8.78
N HIS A 50 -15.19 13.37 -7.75
CA HIS A 50 -15.33 14.82 -7.73
C HIS A 50 -14.28 15.48 -8.63
N GLY A 51 -14.74 16.29 -9.58
CA GLY A 51 -13.89 17.16 -10.35
C GLY A 51 -13.25 18.25 -9.48
N ARG A 52 -12.00 18.61 -9.75
CA ARG A 52 -11.34 19.75 -9.09
C ARG A 52 -11.72 21.05 -9.79
N GLY A 53 -12.22 22.05 -9.08
CA GLY A 53 -12.62 23.33 -9.67
C GLY A 53 -14.03 23.24 -10.26
N ASN A 54 -14.21 23.67 -11.52
CA ASN A 54 -15.52 23.70 -12.19
C ASN A 54 -15.84 22.43 -12.98
N PHE A 55 -15.08 21.35 -12.79
CA PHE A 55 -15.39 20.07 -13.43
C PHE A 55 -16.50 19.35 -12.66
N PRO A 56 -17.49 18.77 -13.36
CA PRO A 56 -18.60 18.09 -12.69
C PRO A 56 -18.12 16.84 -11.96
N THR A 57 -18.90 16.43 -10.96
CA THR A 57 -18.74 15.09 -10.36
C THR A 57 -19.17 14.04 -11.38
N LEU A 58 -18.34 13.03 -11.59
CA LEU A 58 -18.63 11.89 -12.44
C LEU A 58 -19.18 10.74 -11.60
N GLU A 59 -20.24 10.10 -12.08
CA GLU A 59 -20.74 8.84 -11.53
C GLU A 59 -20.12 7.69 -12.32
N VAL A 60 -19.25 6.92 -11.66
CA VAL A 60 -18.48 5.86 -12.33
C VAL A 60 -18.62 4.53 -11.62
N ARG A 61 -18.58 3.44 -12.38
CA ARG A 61 -18.52 2.07 -11.86
C ARG A 61 -17.15 1.49 -12.15
N LEU A 62 -16.61 0.71 -11.21
CA LEU A 62 -15.29 0.08 -11.38
C LEU A 62 -15.24 -0.82 -12.61
N LYS A 63 -16.30 -1.59 -12.88
CA LYS A 63 -16.38 -2.47 -14.05
C LYS A 63 -16.23 -1.72 -15.38
N ASP A 64 -16.80 -0.51 -15.47
CA ASP A 64 -16.81 0.27 -16.70
C ASP A 64 -15.42 0.87 -16.96
N ILE A 65 -14.78 1.40 -15.92
CA ILE A 65 -13.41 1.92 -15.98
C ILE A 65 -12.45 0.81 -16.44
N VAL A 66 -12.54 -0.36 -15.79
CA VAL A 66 -11.67 -1.50 -16.10
C VAL A 66 -11.85 -1.97 -17.54
N ALA A 67 -13.10 -2.10 -18.01
CA ALA A 67 -13.38 -2.48 -19.38
C ALA A 67 -12.83 -1.45 -20.39
N TRP A 68 -13.01 -0.17 -20.11
CA TRP A 68 -12.56 0.91 -21.00
C TRP A 68 -11.03 1.01 -21.06
N VAL A 69 -10.35 0.99 -19.91
CA VAL A 69 -8.88 1.04 -19.85
C VAL A 69 -8.27 -0.17 -20.54
N ARG A 70 -8.80 -1.37 -20.30
CA ARG A 70 -8.34 -2.59 -20.99
C ARG A 70 -8.43 -2.43 -22.50
N SER A 71 -9.61 -2.02 -23.00
CA SER A 71 -9.84 -1.83 -24.43
C SER A 71 -8.86 -0.82 -25.04
N ARG A 72 -8.61 0.31 -24.36
CA ARG A 72 -7.65 1.32 -24.85
C ARG A 72 -6.21 0.84 -24.87
N LEU A 73 -5.78 0.08 -23.87
CA LEU A 73 -4.45 -0.53 -23.84
C LEU A 73 -4.27 -1.54 -24.97
N GLU A 74 -5.25 -2.42 -25.17
CA GLU A 74 -5.21 -3.44 -26.23
C GLU A 74 -5.22 -2.79 -27.63
N LEU A 75 -6.02 -1.74 -27.84
CA LEU A 75 -6.01 -0.94 -29.07
C LEU A 75 -4.67 -0.23 -29.32
N SER A 76 -3.92 0.06 -28.26
CA SER A 76 -2.58 0.65 -28.35
C SER A 76 -1.47 -0.40 -28.54
N GLY A 77 -1.83 -1.66 -28.77
CA GLY A 77 -0.88 -2.78 -28.94
C GLY A 77 -0.32 -3.34 -27.62
N ILE A 78 -0.86 -2.91 -26.47
CA ILE A 78 -0.42 -3.37 -25.15
C ILE A 78 -1.33 -4.52 -24.71
N ARG A 79 -0.77 -5.73 -24.65
CA ARG A 79 -1.52 -6.92 -24.18
C ARG A 79 -1.74 -6.85 -22.66
N VAL A 80 -3.00 -6.87 -22.24
CA VAL A 80 -3.38 -6.97 -20.82
C VAL A 80 -3.61 -8.44 -20.49
N LYS A 81 -2.73 -9.02 -19.66
CA LYS A 81 -2.81 -10.44 -19.28
C LYS A 81 -3.95 -10.69 -18.28
N ASP A 82 -3.93 -9.97 -17.16
CA ASP A 82 -4.86 -10.14 -16.05
C ASP A 82 -5.17 -8.77 -15.42
N ILE A 83 -6.37 -8.64 -14.85
CA ILE A 83 -6.77 -7.50 -14.02
C ILE A 83 -7.11 -8.04 -12.63
N ARG A 84 -6.57 -7.40 -11.58
CA ARG A 84 -6.69 -7.89 -10.20
C ARG A 84 -7.20 -6.79 -9.28
N LEU A 85 -8.23 -7.10 -8.51
CA LEU A 85 -8.66 -6.29 -7.39
C LEU A 85 -7.76 -6.59 -6.19
N ASN A 86 -7.20 -5.56 -5.56
CA ASN A 86 -6.27 -5.67 -4.43
C ASN A 86 -6.76 -4.81 -3.25
N GLY A 87 -6.00 -4.83 -2.16
CA GLY A 87 -6.23 -3.99 -0.99
C GLY A 87 -7.45 -4.42 -0.17
N SER A 88 -7.93 -3.52 0.67
CA SER A 88 -9.06 -3.75 1.57
C SER A 88 -10.34 -4.12 0.83
N THR A 89 -10.55 -3.62 -0.38
CA THR A 89 -11.72 -3.95 -1.21
C THR A 89 -11.75 -5.43 -1.57
N ALA A 90 -10.59 -6.03 -1.89
CA ALA A 90 -10.51 -7.47 -2.13
C ALA A 90 -10.82 -8.26 -0.84
N SER A 91 -10.28 -7.83 0.30
CA SER A 91 -10.59 -8.44 1.60
C SER A 91 -12.08 -8.34 1.95
N HIS A 92 -12.74 -7.23 1.62
CA HIS A 92 -14.18 -7.03 1.82
C HIS A 92 -15.04 -7.98 0.97
N ALA A 93 -14.65 -8.20 -0.29
CA ALA A 93 -15.29 -9.20 -1.15
C ALA A 93 -15.16 -10.62 -0.58
N LEU A 94 -14.04 -10.94 0.08
CA LEU A 94 -13.81 -12.24 0.72
C LEU A 94 -14.57 -12.37 2.05
N VAL A 95 -14.55 -11.33 2.88
CA VAL A 95 -15.10 -11.31 4.26
C VAL A 95 -15.92 -10.04 4.48
N ALA A 96 -17.20 -10.18 4.82
CA ALA A 96 -18.17 -9.09 4.82
C ALA A 96 -17.84 -7.95 5.81
N SER A 97 -16.99 -8.23 6.80
CA SER A 97 -16.86 -7.42 8.01
C SER A 97 -15.43 -6.99 8.34
N CYS A 98 -14.60 -6.64 7.35
CA CYS A 98 -13.33 -5.96 7.64
C CYS A 98 -13.51 -4.43 7.77
N LEU A 99 -14.58 -3.97 8.44
CA LEU A 99 -14.84 -2.54 8.66
C LEU A 99 -14.20 -1.97 9.95
N TYR A 100 -13.45 -2.77 10.70
CA TYR A 100 -12.80 -2.29 11.95
C TYR A 100 -11.28 -2.03 11.85
N GLN A 101 -10.66 -2.08 10.66
CA GLN A 101 -9.19 -2.01 10.55
C GLN A 101 -8.64 -0.84 9.72
N ILE A 102 -9.41 -0.19 8.84
CA ILE A 102 -8.79 0.76 7.88
C ILE A 102 -8.50 2.14 8.51
N THR A 103 -9.10 2.51 9.64
CA THR A 103 -8.80 3.79 10.31
C THR A 103 -7.78 3.71 11.44
N SER A 104 -7.50 2.53 12.03
CA SER A 104 -6.59 2.44 13.18
C SER A 104 -5.23 1.80 12.89
N THR A 105 -5.11 0.78 12.01
CA THR A 105 -3.82 0.07 11.83
C THR A 105 -2.92 0.66 10.74
N ALA A 106 -3.48 1.28 9.70
CA ALA A 106 -2.68 1.93 8.65
C ALA A 106 -1.88 3.15 9.16
N CYS A 107 -2.47 3.94 10.07
CA CYS A 107 -1.80 5.10 10.69
C CYS A 107 -0.67 4.68 11.64
N TYR A 108 -0.85 3.58 12.39
CA TYR A 108 0.17 3.09 13.33
C TYR A 108 1.37 2.44 12.63
N LEU A 109 1.15 1.71 11.54
CA LEU A 109 2.25 1.05 10.81
C LEU A 109 3.11 2.06 10.03
N ALA A 110 2.52 3.12 9.48
CA ALA A 110 3.30 4.18 8.82
C ALA A 110 4.19 4.95 9.83
N ALA A 111 3.75 5.12 11.08
CA ALA A 111 4.50 5.81 12.13
C ALA A 111 5.65 4.98 12.75
N LEU A 112 5.60 3.65 12.63
CA LEU A 112 6.59 2.74 13.20
C LEU A 112 7.67 2.30 12.21
N GLN A 113 7.44 2.48 10.89
CA GLN A 113 8.38 2.03 9.84
C GLN A 113 9.20 3.15 9.20
N LEU A 114 9.01 4.41 9.60
CA LEU A 114 9.86 5.51 9.12
C LEU A 114 11.17 5.58 9.92
N PRO A 115 12.34 5.68 9.26
CA PRO A 115 13.61 5.88 9.94
C PRO A 115 13.55 7.14 10.81
N ALA A 116 14.28 7.15 11.94
CA ALA A 116 14.22 8.21 12.95
C ALA A 116 14.38 9.65 12.39
N GLY A 117 15.00 9.82 11.23
CA GLY A 117 15.16 11.11 10.54
C GLY A 117 13.90 11.66 9.85
N TRP A 118 12.80 10.91 9.78
CA TRP A 118 11.53 11.33 9.16
C TRP A 118 10.40 11.51 10.18
N ARG A 119 10.69 11.40 11.49
CA ARG A 119 9.84 12.04 12.50
C ARG A 119 9.98 13.53 12.30
N SER A 120 9.01 14.14 11.61
CA SER A 120 8.79 15.57 11.75
C SER A 120 8.49 15.83 13.22
N GLY A 121 9.53 16.23 13.96
CA GLY A 121 9.37 16.79 15.30
C GLY A 121 8.37 17.94 15.25
N PRO A 122 7.78 18.32 16.40
CA PRO A 122 6.96 19.52 16.45
C PRO A 122 7.78 20.67 15.85
N ARG A 123 7.32 21.20 14.72
CA ARG A 123 7.89 22.42 14.15
C ARG A 123 7.63 23.50 15.19
N THR A 124 8.62 23.78 16.02
CA THR A 124 8.68 25.04 16.73
C THR A 124 8.73 26.10 15.63
N VAL A 125 7.59 26.71 15.38
CA VAL A 125 7.53 27.97 14.65
C VAL A 125 8.26 28.95 15.56
N THR A 126 9.56 29.13 15.31
CA THR A 126 10.26 30.31 15.79
C THR A 126 9.61 31.48 15.05
N SER A 127 8.65 32.11 15.72
CA SER A 127 8.25 33.47 15.40
C SER A 127 9.51 34.31 15.45
N ALA A 128 10.09 34.59 14.28
CA ALA A 128 11.15 35.56 14.13
C ALA A 128 10.57 36.90 14.58
N SER A 129 10.96 37.29 15.78
CA SER A 129 10.75 38.61 16.33
C SER A 129 11.52 39.60 15.45
N SER A 130 10.84 40.26 14.52
CA SER A 130 11.37 41.47 13.89
C SER A 130 11.08 42.64 14.82
N ALA A 131 11.89 42.74 15.88
CA ALA A 131 11.96 43.93 16.71
C ALA A 131 13.21 44.73 16.33
N GLY A 132 12.98 45.94 15.81
CA GLY A 132 13.83 47.09 16.11
C GLY A 132 14.54 47.77 14.94
N HIS A 133 13.88 48.78 14.35
CA HIS A 133 14.46 50.11 14.45
C HIS A 133 13.39 51.19 14.46
N ALA A 134 13.32 51.89 15.58
CA ALA A 134 12.54 53.10 15.77
C ALA A 134 13.32 54.29 15.19
N GLN A 135 12.62 55.20 14.51
CA GLN A 135 12.99 56.62 14.51
C GLN A 135 11.68 57.43 14.43
N GLY A 136 11.29 58.00 15.57
CA GLY A 136 10.14 58.90 15.66
C GLY A 136 10.51 60.34 15.34
N ARG A 137 9.48 61.12 14.96
CA ARG A 137 9.21 62.55 15.21
C ARG A 137 8.01 62.91 14.31
N GLY A 138 6.81 63.10 14.85
CA GLY A 138 6.26 64.39 15.31
C GLY A 138 5.51 65.06 14.14
N GLY A 139 4.29 65.57 14.21
CA GLY A 139 3.31 65.78 15.26
C GLY A 139 2.16 66.62 14.68
N VAL A 140 1.01 66.56 15.36
CA VAL A 140 -0.03 67.60 15.53
C VAL A 140 -0.88 68.03 14.31
N THR A 141 -2.18 68.04 14.61
CA THR A 141 -3.38 68.65 14.00
C THR A 141 -3.20 69.62 12.83
#